data_AF-A0A3M1PBM4-F1
#
_entry.id   AF-A0A3M1PBM4-F1
#
_cell.length_a   1.000
_cell.length_b   1.000
_cell.length_c   1.000
_cell.angle_alpha   90.00
_cell.angle_beta   90.00
_cell.angle_gamma   90.00
#
_symmetry.space_group_name_H-M   'P 1'
#
loop_
_entity.id
_entity.type
_entity.pdbx_description
1 polymer ?
#
loop_
_entity_poly.entity_id
_entity_poly.type
_entity_poly.pdbx_seq_one_letter_code
_entity_poly.pdbx_strand_id
1 'polypeptide(L)'
;MRAQRGTVAVESFQGMLRLRWSHAGRRYCVSVGYPDSKVNRSVAESKARLIEGDMVTGNFDPTLQKYKPRRQQASHAITVAELLARFIEHKRKTVSVSKYESLQKPVADFFGSRSASSVDGEIADLFRVRLAEWLAPATQRERLIGIRAAMTTMTTNSLEALMRGVLT
;
A
#
# COMPACT_ATOMS: atom_id res chain seq x y z
N MET A 1 9.22 -29.81 -25.31
CA MET A 1 9.11 -30.46 -23.97
C MET A 1 7.69 -30.27 -23.46
N ARG A 2 6.97 -31.36 -23.14
CA ARG A 2 5.63 -31.29 -22.51
C ARG A 2 5.85 -31.06 -21.01
N ALA A 3 5.25 -30.00 -20.46
CA ALA A 3 5.24 -29.79 -19.00
C ALA A 3 4.57 -31.01 -18.32
N GLN A 4 5.17 -31.53 -17.25
CA GLN A 4 4.58 -32.61 -16.47
C GLN A 4 3.24 -32.16 -15.90
N ARG A 5 2.30 -33.09 -15.70
CA ARG A 5 1.00 -32.78 -15.09
C ARG A 5 1.25 -32.16 -13.72
N GLY A 6 0.77 -30.94 -13.52
CA GLY A 6 0.96 -30.20 -12.27
C GLY A 6 2.21 -29.32 -12.22
N THR A 7 2.99 -29.16 -13.30
CA THR A 7 4.09 -28.18 -13.32
C THR A 7 3.58 -26.79 -13.72
N VAL A 8 4.00 -25.77 -12.97
CA VAL A 8 3.68 -24.37 -13.24
C VAL A 8 4.89 -23.68 -13.88
N ALA A 9 4.77 -23.32 -15.16
CA ALA A 9 5.83 -22.66 -15.90
C ALA A 9 5.81 -21.15 -15.67
N VAL A 10 6.98 -20.57 -15.38
CA VAL A 10 7.21 -19.11 -15.37
C VAL A 10 7.67 -18.69 -16.77
N GLU A 11 6.90 -17.84 -17.44
CA GLU A 11 7.22 -17.31 -18.77
C GLU A 11 7.13 -15.77 -18.77
N SER A 12 7.86 -15.13 -19.67
CA SER A 12 7.76 -13.69 -19.92
C SER A 12 6.79 -13.45 -21.07
N PHE A 13 5.79 -12.61 -20.87
CA PHE A 13 4.79 -12.24 -21.86
C PHE A 13 4.63 -10.72 -21.88
N GLN A 14 4.95 -10.09 -23.02
CA GLN A 14 4.96 -8.63 -23.16
C GLN A 14 5.82 -7.92 -22.10
N GLY A 15 6.98 -8.49 -21.77
CA GLY A 15 7.91 -7.95 -20.76
C GLY A 15 7.49 -8.20 -19.31
N MET A 16 6.35 -8.86 -19.07
CA MET A 16 5.82 -9.14 -17.75
C MET A 16 5.85 -10.64 -17.44
N LEU A 17 6.14 -11.00 -16.19
CA LEU A 17 6.13 -12.39 -15.76
C LEU A 17 4.71 -12.94 -15.65
N ARG A 18 4.50 -14.13 -16.20
CA ARG A 18 3.26 -14.89 -16.20
C ARG A 18 3.50 -16.33 -15.80
N LEU A 19 2.59 -16.88 -15.01
CA LEU A 19 2.53 -18.30 -14.68
C LEU A 19 1.54 -19.00 -15.60
N ARG A 20 1.91 -20.14 -16.16
CA ARG A 20 1.06 -20.93 -17.07
C ARG A 20 1.15 -22.42 -16.75
N TRP A 21 0.00 -23.08 -16.64
CA TRP A 21 -0.09 -24.52 -16.35
C TRP A 21 -1.41 -25.13 -16.82
N SER A 22 -1.51 -26.44 -16.67
CA SER A 22 -2.75 -27.20 -16.88
C SER A 22 -3.06 -28.05 -15.65
N HIS A 23 -4.30 -28.00 -15.19
CA HIS A 23 -4.80 -28.79 -14.07
C HIS A 23 -6.23 -29.26 -14.35
N ALA A 24 -6.54 -30.53 -14.03
CA ALA A 24 -7.87 -31.12 -14.22
C ALA A 24 -8.49 -30.88 -15.63
N GLY A 25 -7.68 -31.00 -16.70
CA GLY A 25 -8.13 -30.81 -18.08
C GLY A 25 -8.34 -29.35 -18.51
N ARG A 26 -8.10 -28.37 -17.62
CA ARG A 26 -8.23 -26.93 -17.91
C ARG A 26 -6.85 -26.27 -17.95
N ARG A 27 -6.72 -25.25 -18.81
CA ARG A 27 -5.52 -24.41 -18.90
C ARG A 27 -5.71 -23.17 -18.04
N TYR A 28 -4.68 -22.84 -17.26
CA TYR A 28 -4.67 -21.68 -16.38
C TYR A 28 -3.49 -20.77 -16.70
N CYS A 29 -3.73 -19.47 -16.59
CA CYS A 29 -2.68 -18.46 -16.65
C CYS A 29 -2.93 -17.36 -15.62
N VAL A 30 -1.87 -16.90 -14.97
CA VAL A 30 -1.90 -15.79 -14.01
C VAL A 30 -0.71 -14.89 -14.26
N SER A 31 -0.96 -13.61 -14.54
CA SER A 31 0.11 -12.60 -14.57
C SER A 31 0.56 -12.28 -13.15
N VAL A 32 1.87 -12.32 -12.91
CA VAL A 32 2.46 -12.00 -11.60
C VAL A 32 2.49 -10.48 -11.38
N GLY A 33 2.46 -9.69 -12.46
CA GLY A 33 2.39 -8.23 -12.39
C GLY A 33 3.75 -7.53 -12.21
N TYR A 34 4.85 -8.24 -12.40
CA TYR A 34 6.21 -7.68 -12.34
C TYR A 34 6.94 -7.86 -13.68
N PRO A 35 7.83 -6.92 -14.04
CA PRO A 35 8.75 -7.09 -15.18
C PRO A 35 9.67 -8.29 -15.01
N ASP A 36 10.14 -8.86 -16.11
CA ASP A 36 11.12 -9.97 -16.09
C ASP A 36 12.49 -9.48 -15.61
N SER A 37 12.78 -9.74 -14.34
CA SER A 37 14.08 -9.53 -13.70
C SER A 37 14.43 -10.76 -12.86
N LYS A 38 15.72 -10.96 -12.54
CA LYS A 38 16.16 -12.11 -11.75
C LYS A 38 15.45 -12.21 -10.39
N VAL A 39 15.25 -11.07 -9.72
CA VAL A 39 14.55 -11.00 -8.43
C VAL A 39 13.05 -11.32 -8.60
N ASN A 40 12.40 -10.69 -9.58
CA ASN A 40 10.97 -10.90 -9.82
C ASN A 40 10.67 -12.34 -10.28
N ARG A 41 11.61 -12.96 -11.00
CA ARG A 41 11.53 -14.36 -11.42
C ARG A 41 11.58 -15.31 -10.23
N SER A 42 12.43 -15.04 -9.23
CA SER A 42 12.41 -15.80 -7.97
C SER A 42 11.05 -15.70 -7.26
N VAL A 43 10.42 -14.52 -7.24
CA VAL A 43 9.09 -14.33 -6.66
C VAL A 43 8.03 -15.12 -7.44
N ALA A 44 8.10 -15.10 -8.77
CA ALA A 44 7.22 -15.87 -9.64
C ALA A 44 7.39 -17.38 -9.42
N GLU A 45 8.62 -17.88 -9.25
CA GLU A 45 8.93 -19.28 -8.95
C GLU A 45 8.38 -19.72 -7.59
N SER A 46 8.53 -18.90 -6.54
CA SER A 46 7.93 -19.18 -5.23
C SER A 46 6.40 -19.33 -5.34
N LYS A 47 5.76 -18.49 -6.16
CA LYS A 47 4.31 -18.56 -6.39
C LYS A 47 3.92 -19.76 -7.26
N ALA A 48 4.75 -20.14 -8.22
CA ALA A 48 4.59 -21.37 -8.97
C ALA A 48 4.56 -22.58 -8.03
N ARG A 49 5.55 -22.72 -7.13
CA ARG A 49 5.61 -23.80 -6.14
C ARG A 49 4.40 -23.85 -5.21
N LEU A 50 3.87 -22.70 -4.81
CA LEU A 50 2.64 -22.62 -4.00
C LEU A 50 1.44 -23.25 -4.74
N ILE A 51 1.26 -22.91 -6.01
CA ILE A 51 0.20 -23.47 -6.85
C ILE A 51 0.40 -24.98 -7.04
N GLU A 52 1.64 -25.42 -7.26
CA GLU A 52 1.99 -26.84 -7.36
C GLU A 52 1.62 -27.60 -6.07
N GLY A 53 1.99 -27.06 -4.90
CA GLY A 53 1.62 -27.64 -3.60
C GLY A 53 0.11 -27.70 -3.38
N ASP A 54 -0.63 -26.67 -3.77
CA ASP A 54 -2.09 -26.64 -3.66
C ASP A 54 -2.75 -27.65 -4.61
N MET A 55 -2.21 -27.86 -5.82
CA MET A 55 -2.69 -28.89 -6.75
C MET A 55 -2.49 -30.31 -6.19
N VAL A 56 -1.38 -30.55 -5.46
CA VAL A 56 -1.09 -31.85 -4.84
C VAL A 56 -1.97 -32.09 -3.62
N THR A 57 -2.19 -31.06 -2.79
CA THR A 57 -2.98 -31.17 -1.55
C THR A 57 -4.49 -31.06 -1.75
N GLY A 58 -4.96 -30.80 -2.98
CA GLY A 58 -6.38 -30.59 -3.28
C GLY A 58 -6.92 -29.22 -2.85
N ASN A 59 -6.05 -28.31 -2.42
CA ASN A 59 -6.39 -26.93 -2.00
C ASN A 59 -6.28 -25.91 -3.15
N PHE A 60 -6.23 -26.39 -4.39
CA PHE A 60 -6.11 -25.55 -5.57
C PHE A 60 -7.36 -24.67 -5.74
N ASP A 61 -7.17 -23.36 -5.81
CA ASP A 61 -8.23 -22.39 -6.10
C ASP A 61 -8.38 -22.17 -7.61
N PRO A 62 -9.40 -22.75 -8.27
CA PRO A 62 -9.60 -22.58 -9.71
C PRO A 62 -10.04 -21.17 -10.10
N THR A 63 -10.44 -20.31 -9.16
CA THR A 63 -10.77 -18.90 -9.43
C THR A 63 -9.52 -18.03 -9.57
N LEU A 64 -8.36 -18.57 -9.17
CA LEU A 64 -7.06 -17.92 -9.15
C LEU A 64 -6.97 -16.69 -8.24
N GLN A 65 -7.99 -16.40 -7.44
CA GLN A 65 -8.01 -15.23 -6.55
C GLN A 65 -6.95 -15.35 -5.45
N LYS A 66 -6.72 -16.57 -4.94
CA LYS A 66 -5.62 -16.89 -4.02
C LYS A 66 -4.24 -16.56 -4.60
N TYR A 67 -4.07 -16.71 -5.91
CA TYR A 67 -2.76 -16.65 -6.59
C TYR A 67 -2.49 -15.36 -7.34
N LYS A 68 -3.50 -14.54 -7.60
CA LYS A 68 -3.25 -13.21 -8.13
C LYS A 68 -2.31 -12.48 -7.18
N PRO A 69 -1.39 -11.65 -7.67
CA PRO A 69 -0.83 -10.64 -6.79
C PRO A 69 -2.05 -9.98 -6.17
N ARG A 70 -2.19 -10.10 -4.84
CA ARG A 70 -3.03 -9.16 -4.13
C ARG A 70 -2.42 -7.87 -4.64
N ARG A 71 -3.18 -7.10 -5.45
CA ARG A 71 -2.84 -5.69 -5.61
C ARG A 71 -2.51 -5.30 -4.17
N GLN A 72 -1.49 -4.50 -3.95
CA GLN A 72 -1.67 -3.58 -2.85
C GLN A 72 -2.95 -2.81 -3.24
N GLN A 73 -4.12 -3.42 -2.99
CA GLN A 73 -5.30 -2.79 -2.48
C GLN A 73 -4.63 -1.84 -1.51
N ALA A 74 -4.64 -0.55 -1.85
CA ALA A 74 -4.36 0.49 -0.90
C ALA A 74 -5.20 0.09 0.32
N SER A 75 -4.56 -0.59 1.26
CA SER A 75 -5.25 -1.53 2.13
C SER A 75 -5.77 -0.68 3.25
N HIS A 76 -6.89 -0.01 3.04
CA HIS A 76 -7.41 0.99 3.98
C HIS A 76 -6.35 2.03 4.43
N ALA A 77 -5.30 2.20 3.63
CA ALA A 77 -4.12 2.93 4.05
C ALA A 77 -4.42 4.40 3.78
N ILE A 78 -4.84 5.09 4.84
CA ILE A 78 -5.20 6.50 4.76
C ILE A 78 -4.09 7.30 4.10
N THR A 79 -4.44 8.13 3.12
CA THR A 79 -3.47 9.01 2.45
C THR A 79 -3.04 10.11 3.40
N VAL A 80 -1.88 10.73 3.16
CA VAL A 80 -1.42 11.85 3.98
C VAL A 80 -2.41 13.03 3.94
N ALA A 81 -3.01 13.29 2.78
CA ALA A 81 -4.01 14.33 2.60
C ALA A 81 -5.29 14.03 3.39
N GLU A 82 -5.77 12.79 3.35
CA GLU A 82 -6.96 12.39 4.08
C GLU A 82 -6.72 12.33 5.60
N LEU A 83 -5.52 11.95 6.02
CA LEU A 83 -5.08 12.00 7.42
C LEU A 83 -5.16 13.43 7.96
N LEU A 84 -4.64 14.41 7.20
CA LEU A 84 -4.70 15.82 7.58
C LEU A 84 -6.15 16.33 7.65
N ALA A 85 -7.00 15.96 6.69
CA ALA A 85 -8.41 16.35 6.69
C ALA A 85 -9.14 15.84 7.95
N ARG A 86 -8.93 14.57 8.33
CA ARG A 86 -9.52 14.01 9.56
C ARG A 86 -9.01 14.70 10.83
N PHE A 87 -7.73 15.06 10.87
CA PHE A 87 -7.17 15.81 12.00
C PHE A 87 -7.77 17.22 12.11
N ILE A 88 -7.93 17.92 10.99
CA ILE A 88 -8.59 19.23 10.95
C ILE A 88 -10.00 19.12 11.52
N GLU A 89 -10.78 18.13 11.08
CA GLU A 89 -12.14 17.95 11.56
C GLU A 89 -12.20 17.64 13.06
N HIS A 90 -11.27 16.82 13.57
CA HIS A 90 -11.15 16.58 15.00
C HIS A 90 -10.78 17.85 15.78
N LYS A 91 -9.83 18.65 15.27
CA LYS A 91 -9.38 19.88 15.92
C LYS A 91 -10.38 21.03 15.81
N ARG A 92 -11.23 21.05 14.79
CA ARG A 92 -12.29 22.06 14.61
C ARG A 92 -13.21 22.15 15.83
N LYS A 93 -13.36 21.04 16.57
CA LYS A 93 -14.17 20.95 17.80
C LYS A 93 -13.51 21.58 19.04
N THR A 94 -12.21 21.87 19.00
CA THR A 94 -11.43 22.27 20.19
C THR A 94 -10.63 23.55 19.99
N VAL A 95 -10.17 23.84 18.77
CA VAL A 95 -9.30 24.98 18.47
C VAL A 95 -9.56 25.52 17.06
N SER A 96 -9.11 26.76 16.80
CA SER A 96 -9.11 27.32 15.45
C SER A 96 -8.21 26.50 14.50
N VAL A 97 -8.74 26.15 13.32
CA VAL A 97 -8.10 25.25 12.36
C VAL A 97 -7.66 25.89 11.05
N SER A 98 -7.92 27.18 10.84
CA SER A 98 -7.55 27.93 9.62
C SER A 98 -6.09 27.73 9.20
N LYS A 99 -5.25 27.60 10.23
CA LYS A 99 -3.82 27.38 10.12
C LYS A 99 -3.47 26.01 9.49
N TYR A 100 -4.26 24.98 9.76
CA TYR A 100 -4.10 23.65 9.17
C TYR A 100 -4.79 23.53 7.81
N GLU A 101 -5.89 24.24 7.59
CA GLU A 101 -6.58 24.30 6.29
C GLU A 101 -5.64 24.83 5.20
N SER A 102 -4.78 25.80 5.52
CA SER A 102 -3.76 26.30 4.60
C SER A 102 -2.75 25.25 4.10
N LEU A 103 -2.63 24.11 4.80
CA LEU A 103 -1.73 23.01 4.43
C LEU A 103 -2.38 21.98 3.50
N GLN A 104 -3.71 21.97 3.36
CA GLN A 104 -4.39 20.91 2.61
C GLN A 104 -3.93 20.85 1.15
N LYS A 105 -3.84 22.01 0.48
CA LYS A 105 -3.38 22.09 -0.91
C LYS A 105 -1.90 21.69 -1.06
N PRO A 106 -0.93 22.27 -0.32
CA PRO A 106 0.46 21.81 -0.31
C PRO A 106 0.64 20.31 -0.06
N VAL A 107 -0.11 19.75 0.88
CA VAL A 107 -0.04 18.32 1.22
C VAL A 107 -0.62 17.47 0.10
N ALA A 108 -1.76 17.86 -0.48
CA ALA A 108 -2.36 17.17 -1.62
C ALA A 108 -1.44 17.22 -2.84
N ASP A 109 -0.84 18.37 -3.14
CA ASP A 109 0.04 18.55 -4.30
C ASP A 109 1.34 17.75 -4.16
N PHE A 110 1.95 17.71 -2.97
CA PHE A 110 3.22 17.01 -2.76
C PHE A 110 3.04 15.48 -2.57
N PHE A 111 2.08 15.07 -1.73
CA PHE A 111 1.91 13.65 -1.40
C PHE A 111 0.94 12.94 -2.34
N GLY A 112 0.01 13.65 -2.98
CA GLY A 112 -0.99 13.06 -3.87
C GLY A 112 -1.74 11.91 -3.19
N SER A 113 -1.80 10.76 -3.87
CA SER A 113 -2.41 9.53 -3.34
C SER A 113 -1.47 8.68 -2.49
N ARG A 114 -0.32 9.22 -2.04
CA ARG A 114 0.64 8.49 -1.20
C ARG A 114 0.05 8.17 0.17
N SER A 115 0.33 6.97 0.65
CA SER A 115 -0.13 6.50 1.95
C SER A 115 0.66 7.14 3.09
N ALA A 116 0.01 7.40 4.23
CA ALA A 116 0.68 7.89 5.43
C ALA A 116 1.70 6.89 6.00
N SER A 117 1.49 5.58 5.83
CA SER A 117 2.41 4.55 6.31
C SER A 117 3.67 4.39 5.45
N SER A 118 3.69 4.96 4.25
CA SER A 118 4.84 4.93 3.35
C SER A 118 5.68 6.21 3.41
N VAL A 119 5.44 7.09 4.38
CA VAL A 119 6.24 8.31 4.59
C VAL A 119 7.38 7.96 5.55
N ASP A 120 8.60 7.96 5.01
CA ASP A 120 9.83 7.81 5.78
C ASP A 120 10.52 9.17 6.02
N GLY A 121 11.71 9.15 6.65
CA GLY A 121 12.47 10.35 6.98
C GLY A 121 12.91 11.15 5.75
N GLU A 122 13.26 10.47 4.66
CA GLU A 122 13.73 11.12 3.43
C GLU A 122 12.58 11.87 2.75
N ILE A 123 11.41 11.23 2.65
CA ILE A 123 10.20 11.86 2.11
C ILE A 123 9.77 13.04 2.99
N ALA A 124 9.89 12.91 4.32
CA ALA A 124 9.61 13.99 5.25
C ALA A 124 10.55 15.18 5.04
N ASP A 125 11.85 14.96 4.84
CA ASP A 125 12.81 16.03 4.60
C ASP A 125 12.59 16.73 3.25
N LEU A 126 12.24 15.99 2.19
CA LEU A 126 11.83 16.59 0.91
C LEU A 126 10.60 17.49 1.07
N PHE A 127 9.61 17.08 1.87
CA PHE A 127 8.45 17.92 2.15
C PHE A 127 8.81 19.16 2.97
N ARG A 128 9.79 19.05 3.89
CA ARG A 128 10.29 20.20 4.65
C ARG A 128 10.95 21.23 3.73
N VAL A 129 11.80 20.79 2.79
CA VAL A 129 12.41 21.66 1.79
C VAL A 129 11.32 22.35 0.96
N ARG A 130 10.32 21.59 0.50
CA ARG A 130 9.19 22.13 -0.26
C ARG A 130 8.41 23.21 0.51
N LEU A 131 8.16 23.01 1.80
CA LEU A 131 7.49 24.01 2.65
C LEU A 131 8.33 25.27 2.86
N ALA A 132 9.67 25.15 2.87
CA ALA A 132 10.57 26.30 3.05
C ALA A 132 10.58 27.26 1.84
N GLU A 133 10.07 26.83 0.68
CA GLU A 133 9.98 27.68 -0.52
C GLU A 133 8.97 28.83 -0.35
N TRP A 134 7.97 28.70 0.52
CA TRP A 134 6.91 29.71 0.67
C TRP A 134 6.45 29.94 2.12
N LEU A 135 7.09 29.31 3.13
CA LEU A 135 6.82 29.57 4.55
C LEU A 135 8.07 30.06 5.27
N ALA A 136 7.90 31.06 6.14
CA ALA A 136 8.94 31.46 7.07
C ALA A 136 9.32 30.30 8.03
N PRO A 137 10.59 30.18 8.47
CA PRO A 137 11.06 29.05 9.28
C PRO A 137 10.25 28.80 10.56
N ALA A 138 9.77 29.87 11.22
CA ALA A 138 8.91 29.76 12.41
C ALA A 138 7.56 29.10 12.08
N THR A 139 6.93 29.51 10.98
CA THR A 139 5.66 28.95 10.49
C THR A 139 5.84 27.52 10.00
N GLN A 140 6.95 27.20 9.33
CA GLN A 140 7.30 25.85 8.89
C GLN A 140 7.37 24.88 10.08
N ARG A 141 8.06 25.27 11.15
CA ARG A 141 8.20 24.45 12.37
C ARG A 141 6.84 24.17 13.02
N GLU A 142 6.02 25.20 13.20
CA GLU A 142 4.68 25.04 13.79
C GLU A 142 3.79 24.09 12.96
N ARG A 143 3.85 24.20 11.64
CA ARG A 143 3.06 23.40 10.70
C ARG A 143 3.47 21.92 10.69
N LEU A 144 4.77 21.64 10.73
CA LEU A 144 5.31 20.28 10.82
C LEU A 144 4.94 19.60 12.15
N ILE A 145 4.97 20.35 13.26
CA ILE A 145 4.50 19.85 14.57
C ILE A 145 3.02 19.46 14.49
N GLY A 146 2.19 20.25 13.79
CA GLY A 146 0.79 19.93 13.54
C GLY A 146 0.57 18.62 12.78
N ILE A 147 1.31 18.41 11.68
CA ILE A 147 1.23 17.17 10.89
C ILE A 147 1.71 15.96 11.70
N ARG A 148 2.79 16.10 12.46
CA ARG A 148 3.28 15.03 13.36
C ARG A 148 2.26 14.69 14.44
N ALA A 149 1.61 15.69 15.02
CA ALA A 149 0.54 15.49 15.99
C ALA A 149 -0.64 14.73 15.35
N ALA A 150 -1.03 15.08 14.13
CA ALA A 150 -2.05 14.35 13.38
C ALA A 150 -1.72 12.86 13.21
N MET A 151 -0.49 12.55 12.77
CA MET A 151 0.01 11.18 12.61
C MET A 151 -0.03 10.41 13.93
N THR A 152 0.39 11.04 15.03
CA THR A 152 0.43 10.41 16.36
C THR A 152 -0.98 10.16 16.91
N THR A 153 -1.91 11.11 16.77
CA THR A 153 -3.28 10.96 17.28
C THR A 153 -4.06 9.86 16.58
N MET A 154 -3.79 9.61 15.29
CA MET A 154 -4.47 8.55 14.55
C MET A 154 -3.91 7.15 14.82
N THR A 155 -2.60 7.01 15.07
CA THR A 155 -2.04 5.71 15.53
C THR A 155 -2.59 5.31 16.90
N THR A 156 -2.83 6.28 17.79
CA THR A 156 -3.43 6.03 19.11
C THR A 156 -4.93 5.76 19.01
N ASN A 157 -5.66 6.49 18.16
CA ASN A 157 -7.10 6.25 17.96
C ASN A 157 -7.40 4.90 17.29
N SER A 158 -6.51 4.34 16.47
CA SER A 158 -6.67 2.97 15.95
C SER A 158 -6.53 1.89 17.03
N LEU A 159 -5.73 2.12 18.08
CA LEU A 159 -5.64 1.24 19.25
C LEU A 159 -6.81 1.46 20.24
N GLU A 160 -7.22 2.70 20.48
CA GLU A 160 -8.40 3.00 21.31
C GLU A 160 -9.72 2.50 20.69
N ALA A 161 -9.88 2.58 19.36
CA ALA A 161 -11.05 2.04 18.67
C ALA A 161 -11.10 0.50 18.73
N LEU A 162 -9.94 -0.16 18.78
CA LEU A 162 -9.83 -1.61 18.95
C LEU A 162 -10.13 -2.03 20.40
N MET A 163 -9.78 -1.21 21.39
CA MET A 163 -10.10 -1.46 22.80
C MET A 163 -11.57 -1.12 23.17
N ARG A 164 -12.22 -0.18 22.47
CA ARG A 164 -13.65 0.11 22.67
C ARG A 164 -14.59 -0.91 22.03
N GLY A 165 -14.13 -1.71 21.08
CA GLY A 165 -14.93 -2.77 20.42
C GLY A 165 -14.94 -4.13 21.14
N VAL A 166 -14.24 -4.27 22.27
CA VAL A 166 -14.13 -5.52 23.04
C VAL A 166 -14.94 -5.47 24.35
N LEU A 167 -15.63 -4.37 24.64
CA LEU A 167 -16.47 -4.20 25.84
C LEU A 167 -17.90 -3.74 25.49
N THR A 168 -18.55 -4.46 24.58
CA THR A 168 -20.02 -4.50 24.48
C THR A 168 -20.46 -5.93 24.32
#